data_AF-A0A7V0TAT9-F1
#
_entry.id   AF-A0A7V0TAT9-F1
#
_cell.length_a   1.000
_cell.length_b   1.000
_cell.length_c   1.000
_cell.angle_alpha   90.00
_cell.angle_beta   90.00
_cell.angle_gamma   90.00
#
_symmetry.space_group_name_H-M   'P 1'
#
loop_
_entity.id
_entity.type
_entity.pdbx_description
1 polymer ?
#
loop_
_entity_poly.entity_id
_entity_poly.type
_entity_poly.pdbx_seq_one_letter_code
_entity_poly.pdbx_strand_id
1 'polypeptide(L)'
;MSEFSVLSVPENVEVSGNYPNPFNPSTTIGFGLPEGSFVKITIYSIIGEKIITLADGSYSKGYHEIKWHGTNQAGNSVSNGLYIYE
;
A
#
# COMPACT_ATOMS: atom_id res chain seq x y z
N MET A 1 -29.11 -3.12 21.89
CA MET A 1 -28.08 -2.08 21.97
C MET A 1 -27.04 -2.47 20.93
N SER A 2 -26.93 -1.66 19.88
CA SER A 2 -26.20 -2.00 18.65
C SER A 2 -24.71 -2.16 18.92
N GLU A 3 -24.15 -3.29 18.51
CA GLU A 3 -22.71 -3.46 18.36
C GLU A 3 -22.23 -2.53 17.26
N PHE A 4 -21.80 -1.32 17.64
CA PHE A 4 -20.92 -0.55 16.79
C PHE A 4 -19.59 -1.29 16.81
N SER A 5 -19.22 -1.92 15.70
CA SER A 5 -17.84 -2.35 15.47
C SER A 5 -16.98 -1.09 15.59
N VAL A 6 -16.33 -0.90 16.73
CA VAL A 6 -15.19 0.00 16.80
C VAL A 6 -14.17 -0.61 15.85
N LEU A 7 -14.15 -0.11 14.60
CA LEU A 7 -13.06 -0.36 13.67
C LEU A 7 -11.81 -0.03 14.47
N SER A 8 -11.05 -1.06 14.83
CA SER A 8 -9.88 -0.92 15.66
C SER A 8 -8.98 0.10 14.99
N VAL A 9 -8.59 1.14 15.72
CA VAL A 9 -7.53 2.04 15.27
C VAL A 9 -6.23 1.40 15.77
N PRO A 10 -5.21 1.25 14.93
CA PRO A 10 -3.96 0.66 15.37
C PRO A 10 -3.28 1.58 16.38
N GLU A 11 -2.53 1.01 17.32
CA GLU A 11 -1.81 1.78 18.34
C GLU A 11 -0.53 2.42 17.80
N ASN A 12 0.05 1.84 16.75
CA ASN A 12 1.27 2.29 16.10
C ASN A 12 1.09 2.31 14.58
N VAL A 13 1.97 3.01 13.87
CA VAL A 13 2.07 2.87 12.42
C VAL A 13 2.48 1.43 12.10
N GLU A 14 1.77 0.80 11.19
CA GLU A 14 2.07 -0.56 10.77
C GLU A 14 1.88 -0.75 9.26
N VAL A 15 2.61 -1.72 8.73
CA VAL A 15 2.49 -2.16 7.34
C VAL A 15 2.24 -3.66 7.38
N SER A 16 1.03 -4.07 6.98
CA SER A 16 0.57 -5.46 7.05
C SER A 16 1.21 -6.36 5.98
N GLY A 17 2.05 -5.78 5.12
CA GLY A 17 2.64 -6.46 3.98
C GLY A 17 1.77 -6.32 2.73
N ASN A 18 2.22 -7.00 1.67
CA ASN A 18 1.47 -7.10 0.42
C ASN A 18 0.86 -8.50 0.25
N TYR A 19 -0.41 -8.59 -0.13
CA TYR A 19 -1.09 -9.86 -0.43
C TYR A 19 -1.92 -9.75 -1.72
N PRO A 20 -1.83 -10.74 -2.64
CA PRO A 20 -0.93 -11.90 -2.61
C PRO A 20 0.55 -11.51 -2.82
N ASN A 21 1.47 -12.31 -2.27
CA ASN A 21 2.91 -12.28 -2.56
C ASN A 21 3.44 -13.74 -2.66
N PRO A 22 3.85 -14.24 -3.83
CA PRO A 22 3.95 -13.55 -5.12
C PRO A 22 2.60 -13.11 -5.68
N PHE A 23 2.58 -12.04 -6.47
CA PHE A 23 1.35 -11.45 -7.02
C PHE A 23 1.20 -11.70 -8.52
N ASN A 24 -0.05 -11.74 -9.03
CA ASN A 24 -0.33 -11.84 -10.47
C ASN A 24 -1.76 -11.33 -10.81
N PRO A 25 -1.93 -10.25 -11.59
CA PRO A 25 -0.98 -9.16 -11.86
C PRO A 25 -0.99 -8.10 -10.74
N SER A 26 -1.79 -8.29 -9.69
CA SER A 26 -1.98 -7.27 -8.65
C SER A 26 -1.73 -7.78 -7.23
N THR A 27 -1.27 -6.87 -6.36
CA THR A 27 -1.14 -7.07 -4.92
C THR A 27 -1.80 -5.89 -4.19
N THR A 28 -2.24 -6.12 -2.96
CA THR A 28 -2.75 -5.07 -2.07
C THR A 28 -1.76 -4.87 -0.94
N ILE A 29 -1.35 -3.63 -0.70
CA ILE A 29 -0.50 -3.22 0.42
C ILE A 29 -1.43 -2.67 1.50
N GLY A 30 -1.43 -3.32 2.66
CA GLY A 30 -2.17 -2.86 3.85
C GLY A 30 -1.30 -2.02 4.77
N PHE A 31 -1.84 -0.93 5.30
CA PHE A 31 -1.16 -0.11 6.32
C PHE A 31 -2.15 0.45 7.34
N GLY A 32 -1.66 0.67 8.56
CA GLY A 32 -2.44 1.19 9.68
C GLY A 32 -1.86 2.50 10.19
N LEU A 33 -2.74 3.45 10.52
CA LEU A 33 -2.38 4.77 11.04
C LEU A 33 -3.08 5.02 12.39
N PRO A 34 -2.33 5.30 13.49
CA PRO A 34 -2.93 5.61 14.79
C PRO A 34 -3.62 6.98 14.81
N GLU A 35 -3.13 7.90 13.98
CA GLU A 35 -3.66 9.25 13.79
C GLU A 35 -3.61 9.69 12.32
N GLY A 36 -4.29 10.79 11.98
CA GLY A 36 -4.27 11.30 10.61
C GLY A 36 -2.86 11.71 10.20
N SER A 37 -2.36 11.14 9.10
CA SER A 37 -0.95 11.27 8.69
C SER A 37 -0.83 11.45 7.18
N PHE A 38 0.26 12.08 6.74
CA PHE A 38 0.63 12.08 5.33
C PHE A 38 1.29 10.75 4.98
N VAL A 39 0.81 10.09 3.92
CA VAL A 39 1.31 8.80 3.45
C VAL A 39 1.78 8.96 2.01
N LYS A 40 2.98 8.44 1.76
CA LYS A 40 3.52 8.28 0.42
C LYS A 40 3.96 6.83 0.26
N ILE A 41 3.41 6.14 -0.73
CA ILE A 41 3.77 4.76 -1.05
C ILE A 41 4.30 4.73 -2.47
N THR A 42 5.57 4.36 -2.61
CA THR A 42 6.25 4.31 -3.91
C THR A 42 6.82 2.93 -4.17
N ILE A 43 6.63 2.42 -5.38
CA ILE A 43 7.19 1.14 -5.83
C ILE A 43 8.43 1.40 -6.66
N TYR A 44 9.46 0.61 -6.40
CA TYR A 44 10.75 0.62 -7.07
C TYR A 44 11.08 -0.77 -7.62
N SER A 45 11.88 -0.80 -8.69
CA SER A 45 12.58 -2.02 -9.12
C SER A 45 13.74 -2.35 -8.16
N ILE A 46 14.30 -3.56 -8.29
CA ILE A 46 15.42 -4.01 -7.45
C ILE A 46 16.71 -3.16 -7.62
N ILE A 47 16.83 -2.40 -8.70
CA ILE A 47 17.95 -1.49 -8.94
C ILE A 47 17.66 -0.05 -8.47
N GLY A 48 16.52 0.18 -7.82
CA GLY A 48 16.11 1.51 -7.30
C GLY A 48 15.41 2.41 -8.32
N GLU A 49 15.04 1.89 -9.50
CA GLU A 49 14.24 2.66 -10.45
C GLU A 49 12.82 2.83 -9.92
N LYS A 50 12.34 4.08 -9.82
CA LYS A 50 10.96 4.37 -9.44
C LYS A 50 9.98 3.91 -10.53
N ILE A 51 9.08 3.00 -10.17
CA ILE A 51 8.07 2.43 -11.07
C ILE A 51 6.79 3.26 -11.06
N ILE A 52 6.23 3.51 -9.86
CA ILE A 52 4.98 4.24 -9.67
C ILE A 52 4.86 4.72 -8.21
N THR A 53 4.21 5.87 -7.99
CA THR A 53 3.74 6.28 -6.66
C THR A 53 2.24 6.00 -6.57
N LEU A 54 1.83 5.15 -5.63
CA LEU A 54 0.44 4.72 -5.45
C LEU A 54 -0.35 5.69 -4.57
N ALA A 55 0.27 6.17 -3.51
CA ALA A 55 -0.29 7.15 -2.57
C ALA A 55 0.68 8.31 -2.42
N ASP A 56 0.15 9.53 -2.35
CA ASP A 56 0.89 10.76 -2.05
C ASP A 56 -0.10 11.80 -1.48
N GLY A 57 -0.46 11.65 -0.20
CA GLY A 57 -1.53 12.48 0.38
C GLY A 57 -1.86 12.18 1.84
N SER A 58 -2.80 12.96 2.39
CA SER A 58 -3.27 12.80 3.78
C SER A 58 -4.31 11.69 3.90
N TYR A 59 -4.11 10.80 4.86
CA TYR A 59 -5.03 9.72 5.22
C TYR A 59 -5.52 9.92 6.66
N SER A 60 -6.77 9.51 6.93
CA SER A 60 -7.31 9.52 8.29
C SER A 60 -6.69 8.40 9.14
N LYS A 61 -6.87 8.45 10.45
CA LYS A 61 -6.57 7.30 11.32
C LYS A 61 -7.38 6.07 10.92
N GLY A 62 -6.84 4.89 11.19
CA GLY A 62 -7.43 3.58 10.88
C GLY A 62 -6.58 2.77 9.90
N TYR A 63 -7.15 1.64 9.49
CA TYR A 63 -6.56 0.75 8.49
C TYR A 63 -6.94 1.17 7.08
N HIS A 64 -5.98 1.07 6.17
CA HIS A 64 -6.11 1.41 4.77
C HIS A 64 -5.48 0.32 3.90
N GLU A 65 -5.96 0.25 2.66
CA GLU A 65 -5.44 -0.66 1.66
C GLU A 65 -5.18 0.12 0.37
N ILE A 66 -4.08 -0.19 -0.30
CA ILE A 66 -3.80 0.33 -1.63
C ILE A 66 -3.41 -0.79 -2.58
N LYS A 67 -4.04 -0.80 -3.75
CA LYS A 67 -3.84 -1.83 -4.76
C LYS A 67 -2.82 -1.38 -5.79
N TRP A 68 -1.82 -2.22 -6.04
CA TRP A 68 -0.97 -2.11 -7.21
C TRP A 68 -1.39 -3.13 -8.27
N HIS A 69 -1.52 -2.68 -9.51
CA HIS A 69 -1.94 -3.50 -10.65
C HIS A 69 -0.77 -4.09 -11.46
N GLY A 70 0.46 -4.02 -10.95
CA GLY A 70 1.63 -4.46 -11.70
C GLY A 70 1.93 -3.55 -12.89
N THR A 71 1.65 -2.25 -12.76
CA THR A 71 1.85 -1.24 -13.81
C THR A 71 2.81 -0.14 -13.36
N ASN A 72 3.48 0.50 -14.32
CA ASN A 72 4.26 1.71 -14.09
C ASN A 72 3.40 2.97 -14.16
N GLN A 73 4.02 4.13 -13.96
CA GLN A 73 3.37 5.45 -14.01
C GLN A 73 2.60 5.72 -15.32
N ALA A 74 3.03 5.13 -16.44
CA ALA A 74 2.36 5.26 -17.75
C ALA A 74 1.19 4.29 -17.93
N GLY A 75 0.87 3.47 -16.92
CA GLY A 75 -0.19 2.46 -16.98
C GLY A 75 0.21 1.17 -17.71
N ASN A 76 1.46 1.04 -18.16
CA ASN A 76 1.96 -0.15 -18.82
C ASN A 76 2.33 -1.22 -17.80
N SER A 77 2.03 -2.49 -18.10
CA SER A 77 2.46 -3.61 -17.25
C SER A 77 3.98 -3.66 -17.14
N VAL A 78 4.47 -3.88 -15.93
CA VAL A 78 5.90 -4.08 -15.70
C VAL A 78 6.28 -5.55 -15.88
N SER A 79 7.58 -5.82 -16.07
CA SER A 79 8.07 -7.19 -16.19
C SER A 79 7.85 -7.99 -14.91
N ASN A 80 7.77 -9.32 -15.02
CA ASN A 80 7.86 -10.18 -13.84
C ASN A 80 9.21 -9.96 -13.14
N GLY A 81 9.19 -9.84 -11.82
CA GLY A 81 10.41 -9.57 -11.06
C GLY A 81 10.14 -9.19 -9.62
N LEU A 82 11.23 -8.86 -8.91
CA LEU A 82 11.17 -8.34 -7.55
C LEU A 82 11.03 -6.82 -7.58
N TYR A 83 10.09 -6.34 -6.76
CA TYR A 83 9.82 -4.93 -6.56
C TYR A 83 9.83 -4.63 -5.07
N ILE A 84 10.21 -3.41 -4.73
CA ILE A 84 10.27 -2.90 -3.36
C ILE A 84 9.24 -1.80 -3.25
N TYR A 85 8.49 -1.76 -2.16
CA TYR A 85 7.67 -0.61 -1.80
C TYR A 85 8.21 0.00 -0.50
N GLU A 86 8.11 1.32 -0.38
CA GLU A 86 8.45 2.10 0.82
C GLU A 86 7.28 2.98 1.24
#